data_AF-A0A259D902-F1
#
_entry.id   AF-A0A259D902-F1
#
_cell.length_a   1.000
_cell.length_b   1.000
_cell.length_c   1.000
_cell.angle_alpha   90.00
_cell.angle_beta   90.00
_cell.angle_gamma   90.00
#
_symmetry.space_group_name_H-M   'P 1'
#
loop_
_entity.id
_entity.type
_entity.pdbx_description
1 polymer ?
#
loop_
_entity_poly.entity_id
_entity_poly.type
_entity_poly.pdbx_seq_one_letter_code
_entity_poly.pdbx_strand_id
1 'polypeptide(L)' 'MAEAEGRVTLWGIEVFVAAAEEGSISAAARRLGVSPSAVSQQLSGLEAALGAVLLDRS' A
#
# COMPACT_ATOMS: atom_id res chain seq x y z
N MET A 1 -14.90 -0.17 -16.95
CA MET A 1 -13.70 -0.90 -16.51
C MET A 1 -13.26 -0.26 -15.19
N ALA A 2 -13.31 -1.05 -14.10
CA ALA A 2 -12.91 -0.78 -12.72
C ALA A 2 -13.44 0.50 -12.01
N GLU A 3 -14.59 0.38 -11.33
CA GLU A 3 -15.12 1.32 -10.32
C GLU A 3 -14.32 1.30 -8.99
N ALA A 4 -13.00 1.44 -9.03
CA ALA A 4 -12.14 1.43 -7.84
C ALA A 4 -11.32 2.71 -7.63
N GLU A 5 -11.65 3.81 -8.32
CA GLU A 5 -11.05 5.12 -8.06
C GLU A 5 -11.71 5.72 -6.80
N GLY A 6 -11.01 5.67 -5.65
CA GLY A 6 -11.35 6.55 -4.51
C GLY A 6 -11.80 5.91 -3.19
N ARG A 7 -11.56 4.62 -2.92
CA ARG A 7 -11.86 4.06 -1.58
C ARG A 7 -10.60 3.80 -0.76
N VAL A 8 -10.41 4.63 0.27
CA VAL A 8 -9.49 4.38 1.37
C VAL A 8 -10.04 3.21 2.21
N THR A 9 -9.21 2.20 2.46
CA THR A 9 -9.55 1.04 3.30
C THR A 9 -8.63 0.98 4.51
N LEU A 10 -9.11 0.41 5.62
CA LEU A 10 -8.28 0.20 6.81
C LEU A 10 -7.07 -0.68 6.50
N TRP A 11 -7.27 -1.73 5.69
CA TRP A 11 -6.19 -2.57 5.21
C TRP A 11 -5.14 -1.79 4.41
N GLY A 12 -5.55 -0.89 3.53
CA GLY A 12 -4.61 -0.03 2.79
C GLY A 12 -3.79 0.87 3.73
N ILE A 13 -4.42 1.40 4.79
CA ILE A 13 -3.72 2.18 5.82
C ILE A 13 -2.73 1.31 6.60
N GLU A 14 -3.11 0.11 7.02
CA GLU A 14 -2.22 -0.83 7.71
C GLU A 14 -1.01 -1.20 6.85
N VAL A 15 -1.25 -1.46 5.56
CA VAL A 15 -0.20 -1.72 4.58
C VAL A 15 0.76 -0.54 4.45
N PHE A 16 0.24 0.69 4.37
CA PHE A 16 1.05 1.90 4.32
C PHE A 16 1.91 2.08 5.57
N VAL A 17 1.32 1.95 6.76
CA VAL A 17 2.05 2.08 8.03
C VAL A 17 3.16 1.03 8.12
N ALA A 18 2.86 -0.24 7.79
CA ALA A 18 3.87 -1.29 7.81
C ALA A 18 5.01 -1.01 6.82
N ALA A 19 4.71 -0.52 5.61
CA ALA A 19 5.74 -0.17 4.63
C ALA A 19 6.59 1.03 5.07
N ALA A 20 6.00 2.04 5.70
CA ALA A 20 6.70 3.19 6.23
C ALA A 20 7.61 2.83 7.42
N GLU A 21 7.15 1.95 8.31
CA GLU A 21 7.94 1.49 9.47
C GLU A 21 9.09 0.57 9.08
N GLU A 22 8.87 -0.33 8.12
CA GLU A 22 9.89 -1.29 7.69
C GLU A 22 10.87 -0.70 6.65
N GLY A 23 10.52 0.41 6.01
CA GLY A 23 11.30 1.03 4.92
C GLY A 23 11.42 0.15 3.67
N SER A 24 10.62 -0.93 3.56
CA SER A 24 10.69 -1.88 2.46
C SER A 24 9.37 -2.62 2.24
N ILE A 25 8.92 -2.67 0.98
CA ILE A 25 7.75 -3.45 0.55
C ILE A 25 7.90 -4.92 0.90
N SER A 26 9.08 -5.49 0.69
CA SER A 26 9.35 -6.91 0.95
C SER A 26 9.34 -7.22 2.45
N ALA A 27 9.78 -6.30 3.29
CA ALA A 27 9.74 -6.45 4.74
C ALA A 27 8.30 -6.31 5.28
N ALA A 28 7.56 -5.30 4.82
CA ALA A 28 6.15 -5.14 5.15
C ALA A 28 5.31 -6.36 4.74
N ALA A 29 5.54 -6.90 3.54
CA ALA A 29 4.86 -8.11 3.08
C ALA A 29 5.09 -9.31 4.00
N ARG A 30 6.34 -9.51 4.46
CA ARG A 30 6.67 -10.56 5.44
C ARG A 30 5.98 -10.32 6.78
N ARG A 31 5.98 -9.08 7.28
CA ARG A 31 5.32 -8.71 8.55
C ARG A 31 3.82 -8.95 8.50
N LEU A 32 3.18 -8.61 7.38
CA LEU A 32 1.74 -8.74 7.19
C LEU A 32 1.29 -10.13 6.70
N GLY A 33 2.23 -11.04 6.41
CA GLY A 33 1.91 -12.40 5.95
C GLY A 33 1.29 -12.46 4.55
N VAL A 34 1.59 -11.49 3.69
CA VAL A 34 1.03 -11.38 2.32
C VAL A 34 2.16 -11.31 1.27
N SER A 35 1.80 -11.37 -0.01
CA SER A 35 2.79 -11.21 -1.08
C SER A 35 3.24 -9.75 -1.24
N PRO A 36 4.49 -9.49 -1.69
CA PRO A 36 4.94 -8.14 -2.04
C PRO A 36 4.06 -7.46 -3.10
N SER A 37 3.50 -8.23 -4.05
CA SER A 37 2.56 -7.71 -5.04
C SER A 37 1.25 -7.22 -4.44
N ALA A 38 0.74 -7.87 -3.39
CA ALA A 38 -0.46 -7.43 -2.68
C ALA A 38 -0.21 -6.11 -1.96
N VAL A 39 0.93 -5.98 -1.28
CA VAL A 39 1.37 -4.72 -0.65
C VAL A 39 1.45 -3.59 -1.68
N SER A 40 2.16 -3.82 -2.79
CA SER A 40 2.28 -2.82 -3.87
C SER A 40 0.93 -2.42 -4.45
N GLN A 41 0.01 -3.37 -4.67
CA GLN A 41 -1.32 -3.08 -5.22
C GLN A 41 -2.15 -2.22 -4.25
N GLN A 42 -2.10 -2.53 -2.95
CA GLN A 42 -2.82 -1.76 -1.93
C GLN A 42 -2.27 -0.34 -1.77
N LEU A 43 -0.95 -0.19 -1.77
CA LEU A 43 -0.31 1.12 -1.76
C LEU A 43 -0.70 1.96 -2.97
N SER A 44 -0.59 1.40 -4.19
CA SER A 44 -0.98 2.12 -5.41
C SER A 44 -2.46 2.49 -5.41
N GLY A 45 -3.34 1.60 -4.91
CA GLY A 45 -4.76 1.90 -4.76
C GLY A 45 -5.02 3.01 -3.75
N LEU A 46 -4.29 3.04 -2.63
CA LEU A 46 -4.40 4.09 -1.61
C LEU A 46 -3.86 5.44 -2.12
N GLU A 47 -2.71 5.45 -2.79
CA GLU A 47 -2.13 6.63 -3.43
C GLU A 47 -3.10 7.23 -4.48
N ALA A 48 -3.72 6.37 -5.30
CA ALA A 48 -4.73 6.79 -6.26
C ALA A 48 -5.99 7.35 -5.56
N ALA A 49 -6.46 6.71 -4.48
CA ALA A 49 -7.62 7.18 -3.74
C ALA A 49 -7.40 8.52 -3.03
N LEU A 50 -6.16 8.80 -2.62
CA LEU A 50 -5.78 10.06 -1.96
C LEU A 50 -5.30 11.13 -2.95
N GLY A 51 -5.01 10.77 -4.20
CA GLY A 51 -4.39 11.66 -5.18
C GLY A 51 -2.99 12.13 -4.77
N ALA A 52 -2.27 11.32 -3.99
CA ALA A 52 -0.99 11.66 -3.41
C ALA A 52 -0.02 10.49 -3.46
N VAL A 53 1.27 10.77 -3.68
CA VAL A 53 2.34 9.79 -3.52
C VAL A 53 2.65 9.65 -2.03
N LEU A 54 2.61 8.43 -1.50
CA LEU A 54 2.78 8.18 -0.07
C LEU A 54 4.19 7.68 0.27
N LEU A 55 4.81 6.95 -0.65
CA LEU A 55 6.14 6.36 -0.45
C LEU A 55 7.05 6.67 -1.65
N ASP A 56 8.23 7.21 -1.36
CA ASP A 56 9.33 7.27 -2.32
C ASP A 56 9.98 5.88 -2.43
N ARG A 57 10.21 5.41 -3.66
CA ARG A 57 10.69 4.05 -3.97
C ARG A 57 12.05 4.07 -4.67
N SER A 58 12.79 5.18 -4.55
CA SER A 58 14.13 5.37 -5.13
C SER A 58 15.25 4.67 -4.36
#